data_AF-A0A0E9MQ97-F1
#
_entry.id   AF-A0A0E9MQ97-F1
#
_cell.length_a   1.000
_cell.length_b   1.000
_cell.length_c   1.000
_cell.angle_alpha   90.00
_cell.angle_beta   90.00
_cell.angle_gamma   90.00
#
_symmetry.space_group_name_H-M   'P 1'
#
loop_
_entity.id
_entity.type
_entity.pdbx_description
1 polymer ?
#
loop_
_entity_poly.entity_id
_entity_poly.type
_entity_poly.pdbx_seq_one_letter_code
_entity_poly.pdbx_strand_id
1 'polypeptide(L)'
;MSKPDPGTFFREMLGQWEGIANQFGAEMMKSGEFARTMHGATTAGLKAKEAAKEAMSRALEAANMPSREDMIDMTARMRGIEARLDRIESLLAKIAGDAQPASDRPRPKRTKKPPKKGE
;
A
#
# COMPACT_ATOMS: atom_id res chain seq x y z
N MET A 1 3.63 52.60 -25.71
CA MET A 1 2.79 51.44 -25.35
C MET A 1 3.49 50.70 -24.21
N SER A 2 3.21 51.08 -22.96
CA SER A 2 3.85 50.43 -21.80
C SER A 2 3.12 49.13 -21.49
N LYS A 3 3.87 48.04 -21.34
CA LYS A 3 3.35 46.69 -21.13
C LYS A 3 2.54 46.64 -19.81
N PRO A 4 1.43 45.89 -19.75
CA PRO A 4 0.67 45.73 -18.51
C PRO A 4 1.61 45.20 -17.43
N ASP A 5 1.87 46.03 -16.43
CA ASP A 5 2.74 45.69 -15.30
C ASP A 5 2.07 44.55 -14.52
N PRO A 6 2.70 43.37 -14.41
CA PRO A 6 2.16 42.22 -13.67
C PRO A 6 1.80 42.58 -12.22
N GLY A 7 2.48 43.57 -11.63
CA GLY A 7 2.17 44.08 -10.31
C GLY A 7 0.83 44.82 -10.23
N THR A 8 0.30 45.31 -11.35
CA THR A 8 -1.01 45.96 -11.43
C THR A 8 -2.12 44.92 -11.43
N PHE A 9 -1.95 43.85 -12.23
CA PHE A 9 -2.87 42.71 -12.22
C PHE A 9 -2.92 42.02 -10.85
N PHE A 10 -1.76 41.81 -10.22
CA PHE A 10 -1.70 41.21 -8.89
C PHE A 10 -2.35 42.10 -7.81
N ARG A 11 -2.15 43.42 -7.88
CA ARG A 11 -2.82 44.37 -6.97
C ARG A 11 -4.32 44.41 -7.17
N GLU A 12 -4.80 44.36 -8.42
CA GLU A 12 -6.22 44.31 -8.73
C GLU A 12 -6.85 43.02 -8.20
N MET A 13 -6.17 41.88 -8.37
CA MET A 13 -6.60 40.60 -7.82
C MET A 13 -6.62 40.62 -6.28
N LEU A 14 -5.63 41.24 -5.63
CA LEU A 14 -5.61 41.41 -4.17
C LEU A 14 -6.74 42.32 -3.68
N GLY A 15 -7.03 43.42 -4.38
CA GLY A 15 -8.14 44.30 -4.05
C GLY A 15 -9.50 43.61 -4.21
N GLN A 16 -9.67 42.79 -5.25
CA GLN A 16 -10.85 41.94 -5.40
C GLN A 16 -10.95 40.90 -4.27
N TRP A 17 -9.83 40.31 -3.85
CA TRP A 17 -9.78 39.39 -2.71
C TRP A 17 -10.17 40.05 -1.39
N GLU A 18 -9.73 41.28 -1.16
CA GLU A 18 -10.08 42.06 0.03
C GLU A 18 -11.58 42.42 0.04
N GLY A 19 -12.14 42.73 -1.14
CA GLY A 19 -13.58 42.92 -1.32
C GLY A 19 -14.39 41.65 -1.05
N ILE A 20 -13.94 40.50 -1.59
CA ILE A 20 -14.55 39.20 -1.34
C ILE A 20 -14.45 38.85 0.14
N ALA A 21 -13.30 39.05 0.78
CA ALA A 21 -13.09 38.75 2.20
C ALA A 21 -13.99 39.59 3.11
N ASN A 22 -14.21 40.87 2.79
CA ASN A 22 -15.11 41.73 3.56
C ASN A 22 -16.58 41.33 3.41
N GLN A 23 -17.01 40.94 2.20
CA GLN A 23 -18.37 40.44 1.96
C GLN A 23 -18.59 39.07 2.60
N PHE A 24 -17.63 38.15 2.47
CA PHE A 24 -17.68 36.83 3.10
C PHE A 24 -17.64 36.93 4.63
N GLY A 25 -16.79 37.79 5.20
CA GLY A 25 -16.62 37.92 6.65
C GLY A 25 -17.88 38.42 7.35
N ALA A 26 -18.64 39.33 6.74
CA ALA A 26 -19.87 39.87 7.31
C ALA A 26 -21.08 38.92 7.17
N GLU A 27 -21.17 38.18 6.06
CA GLU A 27 -22.31 37.32 5.72
C GLU A 27 -22.17 35.90 6.29
N MET A 28 -20.94 35.39 6.37
CA MET A 28 -20.64 34.04 6.86
C MET A 28 -20.75 33.92 8.39
N MET A 29 -20.45 34.99 9.14
CA MET A 29 -20.61 35.05 10.61
C MET A 29 -22.09 35.07 11.06
N LYS A 30 -23.03 35.30 10.14
CA LYS A 30 -24.44 35.52 10.45
C LYS A 30 -25.36 34.32 10.19
N SER A 31 -24.85 33.22 9.63
CA SER A 31 -25.70 32.15 9.12
C SER A 31 -25.36 30.77 9.68
N GLY A 32 -26.35 30.11 10.28
CA GLY A 32 -26.33 28.64 10.48
C GLY A 32 -26.25 27.86 9.16
N GLU A 33 -26.31 28.55 8.03
CA GLU A 33 -26.15 28.06 6.67
C GLU A 33 -24.68 27.80 6.30
N PHE A 34 -23.71 28.50 6.94
CA PHE A 34 -22.28 28.27 6.70
C PHE A 34 -21.86 26.82 7.00
N ALA A 35 -22.31 26.24 8.12
CA ALA A 35 -21.98 24.86 8.46
C ALA A 35 -22.51 23.85 7.43
N ARG A 36 -23.71 24.11 6.88
CA ARG A 36 -24.32 23.27 5.84
C ARG A 36 -23.59 23.43 4.50
N THR A 37 -23.25 24.66 4.13
CA THR A 37 -22.48 24.97 2.91
C THR A 37 -21.07 24.42 2.99
N MET A 38 -20.39 24.53 4.14
CA MET A 38 -19.07 23.95 4.35
C MET A 38 -19.11 22.43 4.26
N HIS A 39 -20.09 21.78 4.89
CA HIS A 39 -20.24 20.33 4.75
C HIS A 39 -20.47 19.95 3.28
N GLY A 40 -21.35 20.66 2.58
CA GLY A 40 -21.59 20.47 1.15
C GLY A 40 -20.36 20.69 0.28
N ALA A 41 -19.56 21.73 0.57
CA ALA A 41 -18.32 22.04 -0.12
C ALA A 41 -17.23 20.99 0.14
N THR A 42 -17.10 20.50 1.38
CA THR A 42 -16.21 19.39 1.72
C THR A 42 -16.63 18.12 0.98
N THR A 43 -17.92 17.77 0.98
CA THR A 43 -18.43 16.59 0.25
C THR A 43 -18.22 16.73 -1.25
N ALA A 44 -18.46 17.91 -1.83
CA ALA A 44 -18.21 18.19 -3.25
C ALA A 44 -16.72 18.09 -3.58
N GLY A 45 -15.85 18.62 -2.73
CA GLY A 45 -14.40 18.50 -2.88
C GLY A 45 -13.91 17.05 -2.79
N LEU A 46 -14.49 16.23 -1.92
CA LEU A 46 -14.20 14.80 -1.85
C LEU A 46 -14.63 14.08 -3.13
N LYS A 47 -15.84 14.34 -3.64
CA LYS A 47 -16.30 13.78 -4.92
C LYS A 47 -15.44 14.22 -6.10
N ALA A 48 -14.98 15.47 -6.12
CA ALA A 48 -14.08 15.96 -7.16
C ALA A 48 -12.73 15.25 -7.13
N LYS A 49 -12.17 15.02 -5.93
CA LYS A 49 -10.96 14.21 -5.76
C LYS A 49 -11.14 12.77 -6.23
N GLU A 50 -12.28 12.17 -5.93
CA GLU A 50 -12.61 10.81 -6.36
C GLU A 50 -12.73 10.71 -7.89
N ALA A 51 -13.46 11.63 -8.52
CA ALA A 51 -13.56 11.70 -9.98
C ALA A 51 -12.20 11.92 -10.66
N ALA A 52 -11.33 12.76 -10.07
CA ALA A 52 -9.97 12.96 -10.56
C ALA A 52 -9.12 11.69 -10.45
N LYS A 53 -9.25 10.95 -9.33
CA LYS A 53 -8.56 9.66 -9.14
C LYS A 53 -9.04 8.63 -10.17
N GLU A 54 -10.34 8.55 -10.43
CA GLU A 54 -10.91 7.64 -11.42
C GLU A 54 -10.43 7.98 -12.84
N ALA A 55 -10.41 9.27 -13.20
CA ALA A 55 -9.87 9.72 -14.49
C ALA A 55 -8.38 9.36 -14.65
N MET A 56 -7.59 9.51 -13.59
CA MET A 56 -6.18 9.12 -13.57
C MET A 56 -6.01 7.60 -13.70
N SER A 57 -6.86 6.81 -13.03
CA SER A 57 -6.86 5.34 -13.15
C SER A 57 -7.10 4.91 -14.59
N ARG A 58 -8.14 5.46 -15.23
CA ARG A 58 -8.46 5.16 -16.64
C ARG A 58 -7.34 5.59 -17.59
N ALA A 59 -6.67 6.71 -17.31
CA ALA A 59 -5.52 7.16 -18.10
C ALA A 59 -4.32 6.20 -17.96
N LEU A 60 -4.06 5.69 -16.76
CA LEU A 60 -3.02 4.69 -16.52
C LEU A 60 -3.36 3.36 -17.20
N GLU A 61 -4.60 2.89 -17.09
CA GLU A 61 -5.09 1.70 -17.79
C GLU A 61 -4.93 1.83 -19.31
N ALA A 62 -5.31 2.97 -19.89
CA ALA A 62 -5.14 3.25 -21.32
C ALA A 62 -3.65 3.23 -21.75
N ALA A 63 -2.74 3.57 -20.84
CA ALA A 63 -1.30 3.50 -21.05
C ALA A 63 -0.70 2.12 -20.71
N ASN A 64 -1.51 1.12 -20.37
CA ASN A 64 -1.08 -0.19 -19.84
C ASN A 64 -0.17 -0.07 -18.61
N MET A 65 -0.37 0.97 -17.78
CA MET A 65 0.37 1.20 -16.56
C MET A 65 -0.47 0.78 -15.34
N PRO A 66 0.07 -0.02 -14.40
CA PRO A 66 -0.66 -0.40 -13.19
C PRO A 66 -0.84 0.82 -12.26
N SER A 67 -1.97 0.87 -11.56
CA SER A 67 -2.20 1.90 -10.57
C SER A 67 -1.39 1.64 -9.28
N ARG A 68 -1.30 2.64 -8.41
CA ARG A 68 -0.67 2.47 -7.09
C ARG A 68 -1.40 1.42 -6.24
N GLU A 69 -2.72 1.33 -6.36
CA GLU A 69 -3.52 0.39 -5.57
C GLU A 69 -3.31 -1.04 -6.05
N ASP A 70 -3.21 -1.26 -7.35
CA ASP A 70 -2.91 -2.57 -7.93
C ASP A 70 -1.53 -3.08 -7.49
N MET A 71 -0.53 -2.20 -7.44
CA MET A 71 0.80 -2.57 -6.92
C MET A 71 0.74 -3.02 -5.47
N ILE A 72 -0.04 -2.33 -4.63
CA ILE A 72 -0.19 -2.69 -3.21
C ILE A 72 -0.85 -4.07 -3.10
N ASP A 73 -1.96 -4.30 -3.82
CA ASP A 73 -2.64 -5.60 -3.82
C ASP A 73 -1.70 -6.73 -4.30
N MET A 74 -0.93 -6.49 -5.37
CA MET A 74 0.06 -7.45 -5.85
C MET A 74 1.13 -7.77 -4.80
N THR A 75 1.65 -6.77 -4.08
CA THR A 75 2.62 -7.02 -3.00
C THR A 75 2.01 -7.77 -1.82
N ALA A 76 0.74 -7.54 -1.49
CA ALA A 76 0.05 -8.28 -0.45
C ALA A 76 -0.12 -9.75 -0.84
N ARG A 77 -0.52 -10.02 -2.09
CA ARG A 77 -0.60 -11.38 -2.63
C ARG A 77 0.76 -12.06 -2.66
N MET A 78 1.83 -11.34 -3.07
CA MET A 78 3.19 -11.86 -3.08
C MET A 78 3.65 -12.31 -1.68
N ARG A 79 3.44 -11.48 -0.66
CA ARG A 79 3.74 -11.85 0.74
C ARG A 79 2.96 -13.08 1.20
N GLY A 80 1.71 -13.22 0.76
CA GLY A 80 0.91 -14.42 1.04
C GLY A 80 1.47 -15.68 0.39
N ILE A 81 2.07 -15.56 -0.80
CA ILE A 81 2.77 -16.65 -1.49
C ILE A 81 4.06 -17.00 -0.74
N GLU A 82 4.88 -16.02 -0.40
CA GLU A 82 6.12 -16.19 0.37
C GLU A 82 5.86 -16.96 1.67
N ALA A 83 4.85 -16.55 2.46
CA ALA A 83 4.49 -17.24 3.70
C ALA A 83 4.05 -18.71 3.50
N ARG A 84 3.43 -19.03 2.35
CA ARG A 84 3.07 -20.40 1.99
C ARG A 84 4.30 -21.22 1.60
N LEU A 85 5.24 -20.61 0.86
CA LEU A 85 6.51 -21.23 0.50
C LEU A 85 7.33 -21.55 1.76
N ASP A 86 7.49 -20.60 2.67
CA ASP A 86 8.18 -20.81 3.96
C ASP A 86 7.57 -21.98 4.74
N ARG A 87 6.23 -22.08 4.76
CA ARG A 87 5.53 -23.19 5.41
C ARG A 87 5.85 -24.52 4.72
N ILE A 88 5.82 -24.58 3.39
CA ILE A 88 6.15 -25.79 2.63
C ILE A 88 7.60 -26.21 2.90
N GLU A 89 8.54 -25.27 2.85
CA GLU A 89 9.95 -25.52 3.15
C GLU A 89 10.13 -26.06 4.57
N SER A 90 9.43 -25.49 5.56
CA SER A 90 9.49 -25.97 6.94
C SER A 90 8.95 -27.40 7.10
N LEU A 91 7.91 -27.77 6.35
CA LEU A 91 7.34 -29.12 6.37
C LEU A 91 8.27 -30.11 5.68
N LEU A 92 8.85 -29.73 4.54
CA LEU A 92 9.85 -30.54 3.83
C LEU A 92 11.09 -30.76 4.69
N ALA A 93 11.59 -29.72 5.38
CA ALA A 93 12.72 -29.85 6.29
C ALA A 93 12.42 -30.80 7.46
N LYS A 94 11.18 -30.81 7.98
CA LYS A 94 10.77 -31.78 9.02
C LYS A 94 10.71 -33.20 8.47
N ILE A 95 10.13 -33.40 7.29
CA ILE A 95 10.06 -34.73 6.65
C ILE A 95 11.46 -35.24 6.30
N ALA A 96 12.33 -34.38 5.80
CA ALA A 96 13.72 -34.71 5.51
C ALA A 96 14.57 -34.90 6.78
N GLY A 97 14.26 -34.18 7.86
CA GLY A 97 14.87 -34.38 9.18
C GLY A 97 14.40 -35.64 9.91
N ASP A 98 13.17 -36.09 9.62
CA ASP A 98 12.62 -37.40 10.02
C ASP A 98 13.17 -38.56 9.18
N ALA A 99 13.97 -38.30 8.14
CA ALA A 99 14.92 -39.28 7.62
C ALA A 99 16.05 -39.45 8.66
N GLN A 100 15.68 -40.11 9.75
CA GLN A 100 16.48 -40.33 10.93
C GLN A 100 17.88 -40.80 10.52
N PRO A 101 18.97 -40.11 10.88
CA PRO A 101 20.29 -40.68 10.75
C PRO A 101 20.25 -42.00 11.52
N ALA A 102 20.65 -43.09 10.84
CA ALA A 102 20.68 -44.43 11.41
C ALA A 102 21.19 -44.33 12.84
N SER A 103 20.31 -44.61 13.80
CA SER A 103 20.50 -44.24 15.19
C SER A 103 21.91 -44.60 15.65
N ASP A 104 22.65 -43.65 16.23
CA ASP A 104 23.93 -43.83 16.93
C ASP A 104 23.80 -44.69 18.20
N ARG A 105 22.76 -45.54 18.26
CA ARG A 105 22.58 -46.53 19.32
C ARG A 105 23.76 -47.50 19.21
N PRO A 106 24.57 -47.65 20.27
CA PRO A 106 25.72 -48.55 20.24
C PRO A 106 25.25 -49.96 19.86
N ARG A 107 25.75 -50.48 18.72
CA ARG A 107 25.41 -51.82 18.25
C ARG A 107 25.84 -52.85 19.31
N PRO A 108 24.97 -53.82 19.66
CA PRO A 108 25.30 -54.81 20.67
C PRO A 108 26.55 -55.60 20.27
N LYS A 109 27.48 -55.76 21.21
CA LYS A 109 28.77 -56.42 21.00
C LYS A 109 28.54 -57.86 20.55
N ARG A 110 29.05 -58.23 19.36
CA ARG A 110 28.95 -59.62 18.84
C ARG A 110 29.67 -60.58 19.79
N THR A 111 28.91 -61.41 20.49
CA THR A 111 29.42 -62.43 21.43
C THR A 111 29.69 -63.80 20.77
N LYS A 112 29.32 -64.00 19.50
CA LYS A 112 29.63 -65.24 18.79
C LYS A 112 31.08 -65.24 18.34
N LYS A 113 31.90 -66.06 19.02
CA LYS A 113 33.24 -66.43 18.55
C LYS A 113 33.11 -67.24 17.24
N PRO A 114 33.93 -66.98 16.22
CA PRO A 114 33.92 -67.76 15.00
C PRO A 114 34.28 -69.23 15.30
N PRO A 115 33.70 -70.20 14.58
CA PRO A 115 34.05 -71.60 14.76
C PRO A 115 35.53 -71.78 14.47
N LYS A 116 36.24 -72.50 15.36
CA LYS A 116 37.62 -72.91 15.09
C LYS A 116 37.58 -73.83 13.87
N LYS A 117 38.33 -73.48 12.81
CA LYS A 117 38.61 -74.39 11.70
C LYS A 117 39.25 -75.64 12.31
N GLY A 118 38.58 -76.79 12.12
CA GLY A 118 39.16 -78.09 12.41
C GLY A 118 40.36 -78.35 11.51
N GLU A 119 41.27 -79.17 12.03
CA GLU A 119 42.41 -79.77 11.36
C GLU A 119 42.01 -80.55 10.09
#